data_AF-A0A7C4JZW0-F1
#
_entry.id   AF-A0A7C4JZW0-F1
#
_cell.length_a   1.000
_cell.length_b   1.000
_cell.length_c   1.000
_cell.angle_alpha   90.00
_cell.angle_beta   90.00
_cell.angle_gamma   90.00
#
_symmetry.space_group_name_H-M   'P 1'
#
loop_
_entity.id
_entity.type
_entity.pdbx_description
1 polymer ?
#
loop_
_entity_poly.entity_id
_entity_poly.type
_entity_poly.pdbx_seq_one_letter_code
_entity_poly.pdbx_strand_id
1 'polypeptide(L)'
;MRCEKDFSNSPYSEIVELILKLKGEVFLSPRERWFLKRLEEEKYPLEVIKKGIEKFYANIPPERRQKTPAFFALKHIQQIRKRAILKQSVEDWQERFKRKLERLKQFIQVPEVNPKSKVEAEEILMELEKKLYKHLWDSLPEEEKKEILKKYAQFKNDKTTLSFMVRGELRKRFNLEVFSLFVEER
;
A
#
# COMPACT_ATOMS: atom_id res chain seq x y z
N MET A 1 -15.11 -2.14 -24.81
CA MET A 1 -15.53 -2.23 -23.39
C MET A 1 -14.55 -3.15 -22.66
N ARG A 2 -13.55 -2.59 -21.97
CA ARG A 2 -12.51 -3.35 -21.21
C ARG A 2 -12.63 -3.10 -19.69
N CYS A 3 -13.68 -2.41 -19.24
CA CYS A 3 -13.76 -1.79 -17.92
C CYS A 3 -14.17 -2.74 -16.77
N GLU A 4 -14.83 -3.87 -17.05
CA GLU A 4 -15.45 -4.70 -16.01
C GLU A 4 -14.56 -5.84 -15.50
N LYS A 5 -13.52 -6.25 -16.25
CA LYS A 5 -12.80 -7.51 -15.95
C LYS A 5 -11.69 -7.40 -14.92
N ASP A 6 -11.24 -6.18 -14.55
CA ASP A 6 -10.07 -6.03 -13.68
C ASP A 6 -10.37 -6.39 -12.20
N PHE A 7 -11.64 -6.28 -11.76
CA PHE A 7 -12.04 -6.52 -10.36
C PHE A 7 -13.32 -7.36 -10.20
N SER A 8 -13.91 -7.91 -11.27
CA SER A 8 -15.23 -8.59 -11.22
C SER A 8 -15.31 -9.75 -10.23
N ASN A 9 -14.18 -10.38 -9.91
CA ASN A 9 -14.07 -11.49 -8.94
C ASN A 9 -13.17 -11.14 -7.74
N SER A 10 -12.77 -9.88 -7.59
CA SER A 10 -11.96 -9.41 -6.47
C SER A 10 -12.87 -8.82 -5.40
N PRO A 11 -12.58 -9.02 -4.10
CA PRO A 11 -13.28 -8.31 -3.03
C PRO A 11 -13.12 -6.77 -3.12
N TYR A 12 -12.22 -6.27 -3.99
CA TYR A 12 -12.08 -4.85 -4.28
C TYR A 12 -13.20 -4.29 -5.18
N SER A 13 -14.10 -5.12 -5.73
CA SER A 13 -15.29 -4.66 -6.44
C SER A 13 -16.14 -3.69 -5.59
N GLU A 14 -16.30 -3.98 -4.30
CA GLU A 14 -17.00 -3.11 -3.35
C GLU A 14 -16.33 -1.73 -3.21
N ILE A 15 -14.99 -1.68 -3.33
CA ILE A 15 -14.24 -0.42 -3.28
C ILE A 15 -14.47 0.38 -4.56
N VAL A 16 -14.53 -0.29 -5.71
CA VAL A 16 -14.84 0.33 -7.00
C VAL A 16 -16.21 0.98 -6.93
N GLU A 17 -17.25 0.23 -6.53
CA GLU A 17 -18.62 0.72 -6.39
C GLU A 17 -18.71 1.91 -5.44
N LEU A 18 -18.02 1.85 -4.30
CA LEU A 18 -17.95 2.95 -3.35
C LEU A 18 -17.38 4.23 -3.97
N ILE A 19 -16.24 4.14 -4.68
CA ILE A 19 -15.63 5.30 -5.33
C ILE A 19 -16.57 5.88 -6.39
N LEU A 20 -17.14 5.03 -7.24
CA LEU A 20 -18.06 5.44 -8.30
C LEU A 20 -19.28 6.18 -7.73
N LYS A 21 -19.89 5.62 -6.67
CA LYS A 21 -21.00 6.24 -5.94
C LYS A 21 -20.61 7.61 -5.36
N LEU A 22 -19.45 7.71 -4.71
CA LEU A 22 -19.01 8.96 -4.09
C LEU A 22 -18.67 10.05 -5.11
N LYS A 23 -18.21 9.67 -6.29
CA LYS A 23 -17.85 10.59 -7.39
C LYS A 23 -19.02 10.91 -8.33
N GLY A 24 -20.08 10.10 -8.33
CA GLY A 24 -21.14 10.18 -9.33
C GLY A 24 -20.66 9.78 -10.73
N GLU A 25 -19.75 8.81 -10.83
CA GLU A 25 -19.18 8.33 -12.09
C GLU A 25 -19.56 6.88 -12.38
N VAL A 26 -19.44 6.46 -13.64
CA VAL A 26 -19.73 5.10 -14.09
C VAL A 26 -18.48 4.26 -14.37
N PHE A 27 -17.28 4.87 -14.35
CA PHE A 27 -16.02 4.15 -14.52
C PHE A 27 -14.89 4.80 -13.72
N LEU A 28 -13.91 3.98 -13.30
CA LEU A 28 -12.66 4.47 -12.72
C LEU A 28 -11.70 4.92 -13.81
N SER A 29 -10.96 6.00 -13.54
CA SER A 29 -9.84 6.38 -14.39
C SER A 29 -8.74 5.31 -14.37
N PRO A 30 -7.88 5.22 -15.41
CA PRO A 30 -6.75 4.29 -15.42
C PRO A 30 -5.85 4.41 -14.18
N ARG A 31 -5.65 5.64 -13.67
CA ARG A 31 -4.89 5.92 -12.45
C ARG A 31 -5.51 5.30 -11.21
N GLU A 32 -6.83 5.42 -11.06
CA GLU A 32 -7.54 4.86 -9.92
C GLU A 32 -7.53 3.33 -9.95
N ARG A 33 -7.66 2.71 -11.14
CA ARG A 33 -7.49 1.26 -11.28
C ARG A 33 -6.10 0.80 -10.85
N TRP A 34 -5.05 1.49 -11.28
CA TRP A 34 -3.68 1.19 -10.86
C TRP A 34 -3.49 1.32 -9.35
N PHE A 35 -4.07 2.36 -8.76
CA PHE A 35 -4.03 2.58 -7.33
C PHE A 35 -4.73 1.47 -6.54
N LEU A 36 -5.94 1.07 -6.94
CA LEU A 36 -6.68 -0.01 -6.29
C LEU A 36 -5.97 -1.36 -6.43
N LYS A 37 -5.50 -1.68 -7.64
CA LYS A 37 -4.70 -2.88 -7.87
C LYS A 37 -3.46 -2.91 -6.98
N ARG A 38 -2.81 -1.76 -6.79
CA ARG A 38 -1.66 -1.67 -5.89
C ARG A 38 -2.05 -1.93 -4.43
N LEU A 39 -3.16 -1.36 -3.95
CA LEU A 39 -3.66 -1.64 -2.59
C LEU A 39 -3.94 -3.13 -2.38
N GLU A 40 -4.51 -3.79 -3.39
CA GLU A 40 -4.78 -5.24 -3.40
C GLU A 40 -3.48 -6.07 -3.34
N GLU A 41 -2.51 -5.77 -4.21
CA GLU A 41 -1.19 -6.42 -4.21
C GLU A 41 -0.45 -6.22 -2.88
N GLU A 42 -0.65 -5.07 -2.23
CA GLU A 42 -0.10 -4.71 -0.93
C GLU A 42 -0.91 -5.30 0.25
N LYS A 43 -1.96 -6.09 -0.04
CA LYS A 43 -2.84 -6.75 0.92
C LYS A 43 -3.46 -5.78 1.94
N TYR A 44 -3.87 -4.59 1.50
CA TYR A 44 -4.58 -3.68 2.38
C TYR A 44 -5.97 -4.25 2.75
N PRO A 45 -6.38 -4.21 4.03
CA PRO A 45 -7.71 -4.65 4.43
C PRO A 45 -8.81 -3.77 3.80
N LEU A 46 -9.86 -4.40 3.26
CA LEU A 46 -10.97 -3.68 2.60
C LEU A 46 -11.59 -2.61 3.49
N GLU A 47 -11.88 -2.95 4.74
CA GLU A 47 -12.49 -2.02 5.70
C GLU A 47 -11.62 -0.80 5.99
N VAL A 48 -10.30 -0.96 5.93
CA VAL A 48 -9.36 0.15 6.07
C VAL A 48 -9.41 1.06 4.83
N ILE A 49 -9.53 0.45 3.65
CA ILE A 49 -9.64 1.18 2.38
C ILE A 49 -10.96 1.94 2.30
N LYS A 50 -12.09 1.27 2.56
CA LYS A 50 -13.44 1.88 2.59
C LYS A 50 -13.47 3.11 3.46
N LYS A 51 -13.09 2.97 4.74
CA LYS A 51 -13.07 4.07 5.70
C LYS A 51 -12.13 5.20 5.28
N GLY A 52 -11.00 4.88 4.64
CA GLY A 52 -10.06 5.88 4.14
C GLY A 52 -10.62 6.69 2.97
N ILE A 53 -11.30 6.03 2.04
CA ILE A 53 -11.96 6.66 0.89
C ILE A 53 -13.14 7.52 1.36
N GLU A 54 -14.00 6.98 2.23
CA GLU A 54 -15.14 7.72 2.78
C GLU A 54 -14.68 8.96 3.53
N LYS A 55 -13.69 8.82 4.42
CA LYS A 55 -13.13 9.95 5.17
C LYS A 55 -12.53 11.00 4.24
N PHE A 56 -11.87 10.59 3.15
CA PHE A 56 -11.32 11.51 2.18
C PHE A 56 -12.41 12.30 1.45
N TYR A 57 -13.41 11.63 0.87
CA TYR A 57 -14.48 12.28 0.11
C TYR A 57 -15.46 13.07 0.97
N ALA A 58 -15.62 12.72 2.25
CA ALA A 58 -16.41 13.51 3.20
C ALA A 58 -15.85 14.94 3.36
N ASN A 59 -14.54 15.12 3.18
CA ASN A 59 -13.87 16.43 3.25
C ASN A 59 -13.87 17.18 1.91
N ILE A 60 -14.52 16.64 0.87
CA ILE A 60 -14.56 17.22 -0.47
C ILE A 60 -16.01 17.62 -0.80
N PRO A 61 -16.25 18.88 -1.21
CA PRO A 61 -17.56 19.30 -1.70
C PRO A 61 -18.05 18.43 -2.86
N PRO A 62 -19.33 18.00 -2.89
CA PRO A 62 -19.86 17.07 -3.90
C PRO A 62 -19.49 17.42 -5.35
N GLU A 63 -19.57 18.71 -5.71
CA GLU A 63 -19.29 19.23 -7.05
C GLU A 63 -17.82 19.08 -7.49
N ARG A 64 -16.89 18.87 -6.53
CA ARG A 64 -15.47 18.64 -6.80
C ARG A 64 -15.09 17.17 -6.82
N ARG A 65 -15.94 16.26 -6.33
CA ARG A 65 -15.60 14.84 -6.15
C ARG A 65 -15.31 14.13 -7.46
N GLN A 66 -16.10 14.41 -8.50
CA GLN A 66 -15.94 13.82 -9.84
C GLN A 66 -14.51 14.00 -10.38
N LYS A 67 -13.97 15.23 -10.26
CA LYS A 67 -12.63 15.57 -10.74
C LYS A 67 -11.51 15.19 -9.76
N THR A 68 -11.84 14.70 -8.56
CA THR A 68 -10.87 14.38 -7.52
C THR A 68 -10.58 12.88 -7.49
N PRO A 69 -9.38 12.44 -7.91
CA PRO A 69 -9.04 11.02 -7.95
C PRO A 69 -8.95 10.37 -6.57
N ALA A 70 -9.39 9.11 -6.49
CA ALA A 70 -9.38 8.34 -5.24
C ALA A 70 -7.98 8.05 -4.67
N PHE A 71 -6.92 8.10 -5.49
CA PHE A 71 -5.56 7.83 -5.01
C PHE A 71 -5.05 8.85 -3.99
N PHE A 72 -5.62 10.06 -3.95
CA PHE A 72 -5.35 11.03 -2.89
C PHE A 72 -5.85 10.58 -1.50
N ALA A 73 -6.73 9.58 -1.43
CA ALA A 73 -7.15 8.97 -0.18
C ALA A 73 -6.05 8.15 0.50
N LEU A 74 -4.92 7.85 -0.17
CA LEU A 74 -3.85 6.99 0.35
C LEU A 74 -3.39 7.39 1.76
N LYS A 75 -3.20 8.69 2.02
CA LYS A 75 -2.80 9.18 3.35
C LYS A 75 -3.84 8.84 4.42
N HIS A 76 -5.13 8.94 4.09
CA HIS A 76 -6.22 8.60 5.00
C HIS A 76 -6.25 7.08 5.26
N ILE A 77 -6.10 6.28 4.20
CA ILE A 77 -6.03 4.81 4.29
C ILE A 77 -4.85 4.40 5.19
N GLN A 78 -3.66 4.95 4.98
CA GLN A 78 -2.47 4.64 5.79
C GLN A 78 -2.63 5.03 7.26
N GLN A 79 -3.24 6.19 7.55
CA GLN A 79 -3.54 6.61 8.92
C GLN A 79 -4.52 5.66 9.61
N ILE A 80 -5.57 5.23 8.91
CA ILE A 80 -6.55 4.28 9.45
C ILE A 80 -5.90 2.92 9.63
N ARG A 81 -5.08 2.45 8.68
CA ARG A 81 -4.31 1.20 8.79
C ARG A 81 -3.47 1.19 10.07
N LYS A 82 -2.68 2.25 10.29
CA LYS A 82 -1.85 2.37 11.50
C LYS A 82 -2.67 2.25 12.77
N ARG A 83 -3.84 2.90 12.84
CA ARG A 83 -4.73 2.83 14.01
C ARG A 83 -5.40 1.46 14.18
N ALA A 84 -5.77 0.81 13.08
CA ALA A 84 -6.39 -0.51 13.10
C ALA A 84 -5.40 -1.57 13.59
N ILE A 85 -4.16 -1.51 13.11
CA ILE A 85 -3.04 -2.36 13.53
C ILE A 85 -2.84 -2.33 15.06
N LEU A 86 -2.87 -1.14 15.67
CA LEU A 86 -2.71 -1.01 17.13
C LEU A 86 -3.78 -1.77 17.93
N LYS A 87 -4.95 -2.00 17.32
CA LYS A 87 -6.10 -2.65 17.98
C LYS A 87 -6.21 -4.14 17.68
N GLN A 88 -5.52 -4.67 16.67
CA GLN A 88 -5.60 -6.07 16.30
C GLN A 88 -4.81 -6.95 17.28
N SER A 89 -5.39 -8.06 17.73
CA SER A 89 -4.63 -9.15 18.34
C SER A 89 -3.88 -9.91 17.25
N VAL A 90 -2.62 -10.22 17.53
CA VAL A 90 -1.80 -11.12 16.69
C VAL A 90 -1.19 -12.12 17.65
N GLU A 91 -1.67 -13.35 17.57
CA GLU A 91 -1.07 -14.49 18.24
C GLU A 91 0.29 -14.78 17.59
N ASP A 92 1.25 -15.25 18.38
CA ASP A 92 2.61 -15.62 17.94
C ASP A 92 3.37 -14.51 17.20
N TRP A 93 3.09 -13.24 17.52
CA TRP A 93 3.74 -12.10 16.88
C TRP A 93 5.27 -12.13 17.01
N GLN A 94 5.80 -12.74 18.07
CA GLN A 94 7.25 -12.90 18.28
C GLN A 94 7.87 -13.82 17.23
N GLU A 95 7.22 -14.94 16.93
CA GLU A 95 7.70 -15.90 15.94
C GLU A 95 7.57 -15.31 14.53
N ARG A 96 6.43 -14.68 14.22
CA ARG A 96 6.25 -13.95 12.96
C ARG A 96 7.33 -12.88 12.79
N PHE A 97 7.61 -12.09 13.82
CA PHE A 97 8.64 -11.07 13.80
C PHE A 97 10.02 -11.65 13.47
N LYS A 98 10.43 -12.73 14.15
CA LYS A 98 11.70 -13.41 13.88
C LYS A 98 11.81 -13.87 12.42
N ARG A 99 10.77 -14.53 11.89
CA ARG A 99 10.76 -14.97 10.48
C ARG A 99 10.90 -13.80 9.50
N LYS A 100 10.19 -12.69 9.75
CA LYS A 100 10.33 -11.46 8.95
C LYS A 100 11.75 -10.88 9.02
N LEU A 101 12.38 -10.86 10.19
CA LEU A 101 13.76 -10.40 10.33
C LEU A 101 14.74 -11.29 9.56
N GLU A 102 14.60 -12.61 9.62
CA GLU A 102 15.44 -13.54 8.85
C GLU A 102 15.31 -13.31 7.34
N ARG A 103 14.10 -13.03 6.86
CA ARG A 103 13.87 -12.65 5.46
C ARG A 103 14.52 -11.31 5.12
N LEU A 104 14.40 -10.30 5.98
CA LEU A 104 15.03 -8.98 5.78
C LEU A 104 16.57 -9.06 5.74
N LYS A 105 17.18 -9.94 6.55
CA LYS A 105 18.63 -10.16 6.60
C LYS A 105 19.22 -10.61 5.26
N GLN A 106 18.41 -11.20 4.37
CA GLN A 106 18.84 -11.62 3.04
C GLN A 106 19.14 -10.41 2.12
N PHE A 107 18.65 -9.22 2.46
CA PHE A 107 18.74 -8.03 1.61
C PHE A 107 19.47 -6.87 2.27
N ILE A 108 19.38 -6.73 3.59
CA ILE A 108 19.98 -5.61 4.33
C ILE A 108 20.57 -6.08 5.65
N GLN A 109 21.50 -5.28 6.19
CA GLN A 109 21.95 -5.47 7.57
C GLN A 109 20.82 -5.13 8.54
N VAL A 110 20.45 -6.10 9.37
CA VAL A 110 19.42 -5.98 10.40
C VAL A 110 20.10 -5.93 11.77
N PRO A 111 19.87 -4.90 12.60
CA PRO A 111 20.42 -4.84 13.95
C PRO A 111 19.79 -5.90 14.84
N GLU A 112 20.51 -6.30 15.89
CA GLU A 112 19.94 -7.13 16.95
C GLU A 112 18.89 -6.32 17.72
N VAL A 113 17.65 -6.80 17.73
CA VAL A 113 16.50 -6.12 18.30
C VAL A 113 15.63 -7.11 19.06
N ASN A 114 15.15 -6.71 20.23
CA ASN A 114 14.26 -7.51 21.08
C ASN A 114 13.05 -6.67 21.50
N PRO A 115 12.02 -6.55 20.63
CA PRO A 115 10.84 -5.75 20.94
C PRO A 115 10.10 -6.28 22.16
N LYS A 116 9.65 -5.37 23.04
CA LYS A 116 8.90 -5.68 24.26
C LYS A 116 7.39 -5.77 24.00
N SER A 117 6.94 -5.38 22.82
CA SER A 117 5.53 -5.42 22.44
C SER A 117 5.34 -5.66 20.94
N LYS A 118 4.16 -6.15 20.55
CA LYS A 118 3.77 -6.27 19.13
C LYS A 118 3.81 -4.94 18.37
N VAL A 119 3.54 -3.83 19.06
CA VAL A 119 3.53 -2.49 18.45
C VAL A 119 4.94 -2.07 18.12
N GLU A 120 5.86 -2.23 19.07
CA GLU A 120 7.29 -1.96 18.87
C GLU A 120 7.87 -2.86 17.77
N ALA A 121 7.49 -4.14 17.74
CA ALA A 121 7.91 -5.07 16.70
C ALA A 121 7.45 -4.61 15.29
N GLU A 122 6.19 -4.18 15.14
CA GLU A 122 5.70 -3.62 13.88
C GLU A 122 6.43 -2.33 13.49
N GLU A 123 6.68 -1.43 14.44
CA GLU A 123 7.42 -0.19 14.17
C GLU A 123 8.84 -0.48 13.70
N ILE A 124 9.51 -1.47 14.30
CA ILE A 124 10.83 -1.93 13.84
C ILE A 124 10.75 -2.49 12.42
N LEU A 125 9.77 -3.36 12.12
CA LEU A 125 9.59 -3.87 10.75
C LEU A 125 9.34 -2.76 9.74
N MET A 126 8.50 -1.77 10.09
CA MET A 126 8.24 -0.61 9.22
C MET A 126 9.50 0.21 8.94
N GLU A 127 10.37 0.42 9.93
CA GLU A 127 11.63 1.14 9.74
C GLU A 127 12.64 0.32 8.92
N LEU A 128 12.75 -0.98 9.15
CA LEU A 128 13.59 -1.87 8.35
C LEU A 128 13.09 -1.96 6.91
N GLU A 129 11.77 -2.01 6.69
CA GLU A 129 11.19 -2.00 5.36
C GLU A 129 11.50 -0.69 4.60
N LYS A 130 11.52 0.46 5.28
CA LYS A 130 11.98 1.72 4.66
C LYS A 130 13.45 1.64 4.23
N LYS A 131 14.32 1.10 5.09
CA LYS A 131 15.74 0.91 4.76
C LYS A 131 15.92 -0.04 3.59
N LEU A 132 15.16 -1.14 3.57
CA LEU A 132 15.15 -2.11 2.47
C LEU A 132 14.82 -1.43 1.14
N TYR A 133 13.68 -0.75 1.03
CA TYR A 133 13.31 -0.13 -0.26
C TYR A 133 14.26 0.97 -0.68
N LYS A 134 14.85 1.70 0.28
CA LYS A 134 15.91 2.66 -0.05
C LYS A 134 17.12 1.95 -0.64
N HIS A 135 17.61 0.89 0.01
CA HIS A 135 18.73 0.09 -0.50
C HIS A 135 18.45 -0.49 -1.89
N LEU A 136 17.27 -1.10 -2.08
CA LEU A 136 16.87 -1.66 -3.38
C LEU A 136 16.79 -0.59 -4.46
N TRP A 137 16.21 0.58 -4.15
CA TRP A 137 16.18 1.69 -5.08
C TRP A 137 17.59 2.15 -5.44
N ASP A 138 18.44 2.40 -4.45
CA ASP A 138 19.78 2.94 -4.65
C ASP A 138 20.66 1.98 -5.49
N SER A 139 20.49 0.67 -5.30
CA SER A 139 21.18 -0.40 -6.04
C SER A 139 20.72 -0.59 -7.49
N LEU A 140 19.58 -0.02 -7.91
CA LEU A 140 19.13 -0.13 -9.30
C LEU A 140 19.98 0.73 -10.26
N PRO A 141 20.25 0.23 -11.49
CA PRO A 141 20.80 1.05 -12.57
C PRO A 141 19.93 2.27 -12.87
N GLU A 142 20.57 3.36 -13.31
CA GLU A 142 19.87 4.62 -13.59
C GLU A 142 18.79 4.47 -14.68
N GLU A 143 19.02 3.63 -15.68
CA GLU A 143 18.02 3.34 -16.71
C GLU A 143 16.78 2.64 -16.15
N GLU A 144 16.94 1.68 -15.22
CA GLU A 144 15.80 1.03 -14.57
C GLU A 144 15.02 2.01 -13.69
N LYS A 145 15.72 2.91 -12.98
CA LYS A 145 15.08 3.98 -12.21
C LYS A 145 14.22 4.86 -13.11
N LYS A 146 14.75 5.29 -14.26
CA LYS A 146 14.01 6.08 -15.27
C LYS A 146 12.78 5.33 -15.79
N GLU A 147 12.90 4.05 -16.10
CA GLU A 147 11.77 3.23 -16.56
C GLU A 147 10.65 3.15 -15.52
N ILE A 148 11.00 2.91 -14.25
CA ILE A 148 10.03 2.86 -13.15
C ILE A 148 9.34 4.23 -13.00
N LEU A 149 10.10 5.32 -13.02
CA LEU A 149 9.53 6.67 -12.91
C LEU A 149 8.65 7.02 -14.12
N LYS A 150 9.04 6.61 -15.33
CA LYS A 150 8.24 6.78 -16.55
C LYS A 150 6.92 6.00 -16.46
N LYS A 151 6.96 4.75 -16.00
CA LYS A 151 5.78 3.90 -15.78
C LYS A 151 4.77 4.58 -14.84
N TYR A 152 5.25 5.24 -13.78
CA TYR A 152 4.40 5.89 -12.77
C TYR A 152 4.32 7.43 -12.91
N ALA A 153 4.72 7.99 -14.05
CA ALA A 153 4.77 9.44 -14.27
C ALA A 153 3.43 10.16 -14.05
N GLN A 154 2.32 9.43 -14.24
CA GLN A 154 0.97 9.92 -14.00
C GLN A 154 0.65 10.28 -12.53
N PHE A 155 1.51 9.86 -11.58
CA PHE A 155 1.44 10.19 -10.16
C PHE A 155 2.49 11.23 -9.71
N LYS A 156 3.26 11.82 -10.63
CA LYS A 156 4.40 12.71 -10.30
C LYS A 156 4.06 13.90 -9.39
N ASN A 157 2.81 14.38 -9.45
CA ASN A 157 2.34 15.51 -8.64
C ASN A 157 1.91 15.08 -7.22
N ASP A 158 1.84 13.79 -6.93
CA ASP A 158 1.59 13.24 -5.61
C ASP A 158 2.76 12.33 -5.20
N LYS A 159 3.72 12.92 -4.48
CA LYS A 159 4.90 12.19 -4.00
C LYS A 159 4.56 10.99 -3.13
N THR A 160 3.44 11.04 -2.39
CA THR A 160 3.02 9.94 -1.50
C THR A 160 2.56 8.76 -2.32
N THR A 161 1.66 9.01 -3.28
CA THR A 161 1.17 7.97 -4.19
C THR A 161 2.28 7.45 -5.09
N LEU A 162 3.13 8.33 -5.65
CA LEU A 162 4.27 7.91 -6.46
C LEU A 162 5.20 6.97 -5.68
N SER A 163 5.61 7.36 -4.47
CA SER A 163 6.45 6.52 -3.61
C SER A 163 5.82 5.17 -3.31
N PHE A 164 4.51 5.14 -3.05
CA PHE A 164 3.75 3.90 -2.85
C PHE A 164 3.77 2.99 -4.08
N MET A 165 3.55 3.56 -5.28
CA MET A 165 3.61 2.81 -6.54
C MET A 165 5.01 2.25 -6.83
N VAL A 166 6.05 3.04 -6.57
CA VAL A 166 7.45 2.63 -6.75
C VAL A 166 7.83 1.52 -5.77
N ARG A 167 7.49 1.64 -4.48
CA ARG A 167 7.76 0.59 -3.48
C ARG A 167 7.11 -0.74 -3.86
N GLY A 168 5.86 -0.72 -4.31
CA GLY A 168 5.21 -1.94 -4.79
C GLY A 168 5.84 -2.52 -6.06
N GLU A 169 6.43 -1.70 -6.94
CA GLU A 169 7.18 -2.20 -8.09
C GLU A 169 8.46 -2.89 -7.67
N LEU A 170 9.22 -2.29 -6.76
CA LEU A 170 10.41 -2.90 -6.17
C LEU A 170 10.05 -4.21 -5.47
N ARG A 171 8.98 -4.24 -4.66
CA ARG A 171 8.50 -5.45 -4.01
C ARG A 171 8.28 -6.58 -5.02
N LYS A 172 7.57 -6.28 -6.12
CA LYS A 172 7.30 -7.26 -7.17
C LYS A 172 8.58 -7.73 -7.87
N ARG A 173 9.48 -6.81 -8.25
CA ARG A 173 10.73 -7.13 -8.95
C ARG A 173 11.65 -8.04 -8.14
N PHE A 174 11.74 -7.79 -6.84
CA PHE A 174 12.59 -8.56 -5.93
C PHE A 174 11.85 -9.72 -5.24
N ASN A 175 10.62 -10.04 -5.69
CA ASN A 175 9.75 -11.09 -5.12
C ASN A 175 9.65 -11.04 -3.59
N LEU A 176 9.51 -9.84 -3.05
CA LEU A 176 9.44 -9.60 -1.63
C LEU A 176 8.02 -9.81 -1.11
N GLU A 177 7.94 -10.36 0.09
CA GLU A 177 6.69 -10.39 0.85
C GLU A 177 6.39 -9.04 1.52
N VAL A 178 5.23 -8.97 2.18
CA VAL A 178 4.86 -7.82 3.01
C VAL A 178 5.48 -7.99 4.40
N PHE A 179 6.31 -7.03 4.81
CA PHE A 179 6.96 -7.03 6.13
C PHE A 179 6.08 -6.34 7.18
N SER A 180 4.97 -6.99 7.54
CA SER A 180 4.05 -6.54 8.58
C SER A 180 3.55 -7.75 9.36
N LEU A 181 3.42 -7.63 10.68
CA LEU A 181 2.92 -8.70 11.56
C LEU A 181 1.45 -9.03 11.31
N PHE A 182 0.72 -8.09 10.72
CA PHE A 182 -0.73 -8.12 10.50
C PHE A 182 -1.10 -8.61 9.11
N VAL A 183 -0.13 -9.11 8.36
CA VAL A 183 -0.34 -9.68 7.03
C VAL A 183 0.15 -11.12 7.04
N GLU A 184 -0.74 -12.06 6.72
CA GLU A 184 -0.41 -13.47 6.72
C GLU A 184 0.60 -13.85 5.63
N GLU A 185 1.53 -14.73 6.02
CA GLU A 185 2.54 -15.38 5.19
C GLU A 185 1.87 -16.49 4.37
N ARG A 186 2.30 -16.70 3.12
CA ARG A 186 1.90 -17.86 2.31
C ARG A 186 3.09 -18.77 2.12
#